data_AF-A0A3M1E690-F1
#
_entry.id   AF-A0A3M1E690-F1
#
_cell.length_a   1.000
_cell.length_b   1.000
_cell.length_c   1.000
_cell.angle_alpha   90.00
_cell.angle_beta   90.00
_cell.angle_gamma   90.00
#
_symmetry.space_group_name_H-M   'P 1'
#
loop_
_entity.id
_entity.type
_entity.pdbx_description
1 polymer ?
#
loop_
_entity_poly.entity_id
_entity_poly.type
_entity_poly.pdbx_seq_one_letter_code
_entity_poly.pdbx_strand_id
1 'polypeptide(L)' 'MRFLADGMLGRLARWLRLLGYDTAYENHADDLELARRARAEGRILLTRDRALAARKGLRALLIESEDVQEQVRQVVE' A
#
# COMPACT_ATOMS: atom_id res chain seq x y z
N MET A 1 -0.60 8.95 8.92
CA MET A 1 -0.54 8.74 7.46
C MET A 1 -1.75 7.92 7.01
N ARG A 2 -2.12 8.00 5.73
CA ARG A 2 -3.21 7.18 5.15
C ARG A 2 -2.66 6.29 4.03
N PHE A 3 -2.92 5.00 4.13
CA PHE A 3 -2.40 3.99 3.20
C PHE A 3 -3.54 3.30 2.45
N LEU A 4 -3.24 2.85 1.24
CA LEU A 4 -4.03 1.87 0.50
C LEU A 4 -3.11 0.70 0.20
N ALA A 5 -3.39 -0.49 0.74
CA ALA A 5 -2.65 -1.70 0.44
C ALA A 5 -3.38 -2.50 -0.66
N ASP A 6 -2.64 -2.97 -1.65
CA ASP A 6 -3.15 -3.88 -2.68
C ASP A 6 -3.36 -5.31 -2.15
N GLY A 7 -3.83 -6.21 -3.03
CA GLY A 7 -4.10 -7.60 -2.71
C GLY A 7 -2.88 -8.37 -2.17
N MET A 8 -1.65 -7.93 -2.47
CA MET A 8 -0.42 -8.59 -2.04
C MET A 8 -0.08 -8.33 -0.57
N LEU A 9 -0.69 -7.31 0.04
CA LEU A 9 -0.26 -6.74 1.32
C LEU A 9 -1.36 -6.79 2.40
N GLY A 10 -2.29 -7.74 2.31
CA GLY A 10 -3.38 -7.88 3.29
C GLY A 10 -2.90 -8.08 4.74
N ARG A 11 -1.82 -8.84 4.95
CA ARG A 11 -1.24 -9.01 6.30
C ARG A 11 -0.64 -7.70 6.83
N LEU A 12 0.09 -6.97 5.98
CA LEU A 12 0.65 -5.66 6.32
C LEU A 12 -0.47 -4.66 6.66
N ALA A 13 -1.53 -4.62 5.86
CA ALA A 13 -2.67 -3.73 6.10
C ALA A 13 -3.28 -3.93 7.50
N ARG A 14 -3.39 -5.19 7.94
CA ARG A 14 -3.87 -5.53 9.29
C ARG A 14 -2.92 -5.00 10.37
N TRP A 15 -1.62 -5.18 10.21
CA TRP A 15 -0.63 -4.67 11.17
C TRP A 15 -0.62 -3.15 11.25
N LEU A 16 -0.67 -2.46 10.11
CA LEU A 16 -0.72 -0.99 10.08
C LEU A 16 -1.97 -0.45 10.79
N ARG A 17 -3.13 -1.11 10.66
CA ARG A 17 -4.34 -0.76 11.43
C ARG A 17 -4.14 -0.95 12.94
N LEU A 18 -3.52 -2.04 13.37
CA LEU A 18 -3.22 -2.29 14.79
C LEU A 18 -2.27 -1.24 15.37
N LEU A 19 -1.34 -0.74 14.56
CA LEU A 19 -0.42 0.35 14.90
C LEU A 19 -1.09 1.74 14.84
N GLY A 20 -2.38 1.83 14.50
CA GLY A 20 -3.14 3.08 14.48
C GLY A 20 -3.11 3.86 13.17
N TYR A 21 -2.56 3.30 12.09
CA TYR A 21 -2.58 3.94 10.76
C TYR A 21 -3.91 3.71 10.04
N ASP A 22 -4.47 4.77 9.44
CA ASP A 22 -5.61 4.67 8.52
C ASP A 22 -5.18 3.92 7.25
N THR A 23 -5.51 2.63 7.18
CA THR A 23 -5.08 1.74 6.10
C THR A 23 -6.28 1.07 5.44
N ALA A 24 -6.57 1.48 4.21
CA ALA A 24 -7.49 0.77 3.33
C ALA A 24 -6.77 -0.45 2.73
N TYR A 25 -7.52 -1.50 2.43
CA TYR A 25 -7.02 -2.71 1.77
C TYR A 25 -7.98 -3.05 0.64
N GLU A 26 -7.45 -3.39 -0.52
CA GLU A 26 -8.25 -3.75 -1.69
C GLU A 26 -7.67 -4.99 -2.37
N ASN A 27 -8.48 -6.05 -2.45
CA ASN A 27 -8.03 -7.37 -2.92
C ASN A 27 -8.33 -7.61 -4.41
N HIS A 28 -9.31 -6.90 -4.97
CA HIS A 28 -9.86 -7.21 -6.30
C HIS A 28 -9.87 -6.01 -7.26
N ALA A 29 -9.12 -4.95 -6.95
CA ALA A 29 -8.99 -3.81 -7.84
C ALA A 29 -7.80 -3.97 -8.79
N ASP A 30 -7.95 -3.47 -10.01
CA ASP A 30 -6.84 -3.35 -10.95
C ASP A 30 -5.92 -2.15 -10.60
N ASP A 31 -4.75 -2.10 -11.25
CA ASP A 31 -3.76 -1.04 -11.09
C ASP A 31 -4.31 0.37 -11.33
N LEU A 32 -5.28 0.53 -12.24
CA LEU A 32 -5.86 1.81 -12.59
C LEU A 32 -6.85 2.26 -11.52
N GLU A 33 -7.68 1.35 -11.01
CA GLU A 33 -8.60 1.57 -9.90
C GLU A 33 -7.85 1.90 -8.61
N LEU A 34 -6.81 1.13 -8.26
CA LEU A 34 -5.93 1.40 -7.12
C LEU A 34 -5.31 2.79 -7.22
N ALA A 35 -4.75 3.13 -8.39
CA ALA A 35 -4.12 4.43 -8.61
C ALA A 35 -5.13 5.59 -8.56
N ARG A 36 -6.35 5.41 -9.11
CA ARG A 36 -7.42 6.41 -9.04
C ARG A 36 -7.86 6.64 -7.60
N ARG A 37 -8.11 5.57 -6.85
CA ARG A 37 -8.55 5.62 -5.46
C ARG A 37 -7.49 6.25 -4.56
N ALA A 38 -6.24 5.83 -4.68
CA ALA A 38 -5.14 6.41 -3.90
C ALA A 38 -5.00 7.92 -4.12
N ARG A 39 -5.19 8.39 -5.37
CA ARG A 39 -5.20 9.83 -5.67
C ARG A 39 -6.41 10.54 -5.10
N ALA A 40 -7.61 10.03 -5.37
CA ALA A 40 -8.86 10.64 -4.95
C ALA A 40 -8.95 10.78 -3.41
N GLU A 41 -8.50 9.75 -2.70
CA GLU A 41 -8.51 9.73 -1.23
C GLU A 41 -7.24 10.31 -0.61
N GLY A 42 -6.25 10.72 -1.42
CA GLY A 42 -4.97 11.22 -0.93
C GLY A 42 -4.25 10.22 -0.01
N ARG A 43 -4.20 8.95 -0.41
CA ARG A 43 -3.48 7.84 0.26
C ARG A 43 -2.13 7.57 -0.41
N ILE A 44 -1.22 6.93 0.31
CA ILE A 44 0.00 6.33 -0.25
C ILE A 44 -0.35 4.87 -0.61
N LEU A 45 -0.15 4.48 -1.86
CA LEU A 45 -0.34 3.10 -2.29
C LEU A 45 0.85 2.24 -1.82
N LEU A 46 0.57 1.15 -1.11
CA LEU A 46 1.54 0.11 -0.78
C LEU A 46 1.32 -1.05 -1.75
N THR A 47 2.38 -1.47 -2.42
CA THR A 47 2.35 -2.59 -3.37
C THR A 47 3.72 -3.25 -3.43
N ARG A 48 3.77 -4.54 -3.79
CA ARG A 48 5.03 -5.21 -4.19
C ARG A 48 5.25 -5.19 -5.70
N ASP A 49 4.29 -4.66 -6.47
CA ASP A 49 4.42 -4.49 -7.91
C ASP A 49 5.27 -3.25 -8.23
N ARG A 50 6.42 -3.49 -8.86
CA ARG A 50 7.38 -2.44 -9.24
C ARG A 50 6.82 -1.49 -10.29
N ALA A 51 6.04 -1.99 -11.25
CA ALA A 51 5.47 -1.17 -12.31
C ALA A 51 4.39 -0.23 -11.75
N LEU A 52 3.54 -0.73 -10.85
CA LEU A 52 2.53 0.08 -10.18
C LEU A 52 3.17 1.13 -9.26
N ALA A 53 4.19 0.75 -8.48
CA ALA A 53 4.92 1.67 -7.62
C ALA A 53 5.65 2.77 -8.41
N ALA A 54 6.15 2.47 -9.62
CA ALA A 54 6.83 3.44 -10.49
C ALA A 54 5.87 4.34 -11.29
N ARG A 55 4.54 4.19 -11.12
CA ARG A 55 3.55 4.92 -11.90
C ARG A 55 3.63 6.43 -11.64
N LYS A 56 3.91 7.22 -12.68
CA LYS A 56 4.03 8.69 -12.58
C LYS A 56 2.77 9.33 -11.98
N GLY A 57 2.99 10.30 -11.09
CA GLY A 57 1.92 11.05 -10.41
C GLY A 57 1.10 10.22 -9.42
N LEU A 58 1.55 9.02 -9.04
CA LEU A 58 0.99 8.24 -7.95
C LEU A 58 1.95 8.30 -6.76
N ARG A 59 1.43 8.58 -5.57
CA ARG A 59 2.22 8.40 -4.34
C ARG A 59 2.16 6.93 -3.97
N ALA A 60 3.24 6.21 -4.21
CA ALA A 60 3.36 4.81 -3.91
C ALA A 60 4.67 4.51 -3.18
N LEU A 61 4.65 3.47 -2.37
CA LEU A 61 5.81 2.89 -1.70
C LEU A 61 5.90 1.43 -2.13
N LEU A 62 7.03 1.08 -2.74
CA LEU A 62 7.35 -0.30 -3.07
C LEU A 62 7.74 -1.05 -1.80
N ILE A 63 7.03 -2.13 -1.52
CA ILE A 63 7.36 -3.06 -0.45
C ILE A 63 8.19 -4.19 -1.05
N GLU A 64 9.44 -4.31 -0.60
CA GLU A 64 10.38 -5.26 -1.22
C GLU A 64 10.34 -6.65 -0.55
N SER A 65 10.04 -6.70 0.74
CA SER A 65 10.07 -7.95 1.50
C SER A 65 8.77 -8.77 1.35
N GLU A 66 8.89 -10.09 1.52
CA GLU A 66 7.75 -11.00 1.72
C GLU A 66 7.42 -11.22 3.21
N ASP A 67 8.36 -10.90 4.10
CA ASP A 67 8.20 -11.03 5.54
C ASP A 67 7.46 -9.83 6.13
N VAL A 68 6.38 -10.08 6.85
CA VAL A 68 5.48 -9.01 7.30
C VAL A 68 6.13 -8.07 8.32
N GLN A 69 7.09 -8.53 9.12
CA GLN A 69 7.79 -7.66 10.09
C GLN A 69 8.69 -6.68 9.34
N GLU A 70 9.41 -7.17 8.33
CA GLU A 70 10.20 -6.32 7.43
C GLU A 70 9.32 -5.33 6.66
N GLN A 71 8.19 -5.79 6.13
CA GLN A 71 7.23 -4.92 5.44
C GLN A 71 6.73 -3.78 6.33
N VAL A 72 6.46 -4.06 7.61
CA VAL A 72 6.08 -3.01 8.57
C VAL A 72 7.22 -2.01 8.75
N ARG A 73 8.47 -2.48 8.94
CA ARG A 73 9.64 -1.59 9.03
C ARG A 73 9.77 -0.67 7.82
N GLN A 74 9.62 -1.21 6.61
CA GLN A 74 9.67 -0.42 5.37
C GLN A 74 8.64 0.72 5.30
N VAL A 75 7.53 0.67 6.06
CA VAL A 75 6.49 1.71 6.06
C VAL A 75 6.66 2.73 7.19
N VAL A 76 7.20 2.31 8.33
CA VAL A 76 7.22 3.11 9.56
C VAL A 76 8.57 3.81 9.83
N GLU A 77 9.64 3.34 9.18
CA GLU A 77 10.99 3.93 9.23
C GLU A 77 11.20 4.89 8.05
#